data_AF-A0A9E1ZZC2-F1
#
_entry.id   AF-A0A9E1ZZC2-F1
#
_cell.length_a   1.000
_cell.length_b   1.000
_cell.length_c   1.000
_cell.angle_alpha   90.00
_cell.angle_beta   90.00
_cell.angle_gamma   90.00
#
_symmetry.space_group_name_H-M   'P 1'
#
loop_
_entity.id
_entity.type
_entity.pdbx_description
1 polymer ?
#
loop_
_entity_poly.entity_id
_entity_poly.type
_entity_poly.pdbx_seq_one_letter_code
_entity_poly.pdbx_strand_id
1 'polypeptide(L)'
;MSGVFSRSETPQVIEVKGRAEIGFAHRNGVTRLSHLFQHDPVRILFPNPAPDDSVEATVVTTSGGLVGGDNISLEITAGANATALVSAQAA
;
A
#
# COMPACT_ATOMS: atom_id res chain seq x y z
N MET A 1 53.78 -5.73 12.17
CA MET A 1 53.14 -5.12 13.35
C MET A 1 51.69 -4.83 12.99
N SER A 2 50.77 -5.31 13.82
CA SER A 2 49.31 -5.22 13.66
C SER A 2 48.81 -3.78 13.81
N GLY A 3 47.88 -3.36 12.95
CA GLY A 3 47.08 -2.16 13.11
C GLY A 3 45.61 -2.54 13.00
N VAL A 4 44.92 -2.60 14.13
CA VAL A 4 43.51 -2.97 14.25
C VAL A 4 42.64 -1.84 13.71
N PHE A 5 41.81 -2.13 12.70
CA PHE A 5 40.73 -1.23 12.29
C PHE A 5 39.52 -1.46 13.19
N SER A 6 39.27 -0.54 14.13
CA SER A 6 38.02 -0.52 14.88
C SER A 6 37.00 0.28 14.08
N ARG A 7 36.06 -0.42 13.43
CA ARG A 7 34.82 0.18 12.95
C ARG A 7 33.78 0.04 14.06
N SER A 8 33.43 1.13 14.71
CA SER A 8 32.18 1.24 15.45
C SER A 8 31.04 1.33 14.44
N GLU A 9 30.53 0.18 13.98
CA GLU A 9 29.33 0.11 13.15
C GLU A 9 28.10 0.19 14.05
N THR A 10 27.58 1.40 14.25
CA THR A 10 26.18 1.53 14.65
C THR A 10 25.35 0.92 13.52
N PRO A 11 24.44 -0.04 13.78
CA PRO A 11 23.60 -0.59 12.73
C PRO A 11 22.86 0.55 12.04
N GLN A 12 23.08 0.71 10.74
CA GLN A 12 22.23 1.58 9.93
C GLN A 12 20.84 0.96 9.94
N VAL A 13 19.90 1.61 10.60
CA VAL A 13 18.49 1.21 10.56
C VAL A 13 18.00 1.46 9.15
N ILE A 14 17.75 0.39 8.40
CA ILE A 14 17.09 0.46 7.10
C ILE A 14 15.59 0.47 7.39
N GLU A 15 14.96 1.63 7.21
CA GLU A 15 13.50 1.78 7.32
C GLU A 15 12.85 1.74 5.94
N VAL A 16 11.69 1.09 5.85
CA VAL A 16 10.86 1.13 4.66
C VAL A 16 9.86 2.27 4.74
N LYS A 17 9.76 3.07 3.69
CA LYS A 17 8.71 4.09 3.50
C LYS A 17 7.88 3.78 2.27
N GLY A 18 6.76 3.09 2.49
CA GLY A 18 5.79 2.78 1.45
C GLY A 18 4.64 3.77 1.42
N ARG A 19 4.04 3.93 0.23
CA ARG A 19 2.87 4.81 0.08
C ARG A 19 1.94 4.31 -1.00
N ALA A 20 0.64 4.38 -0.75
CA ALA A 20 -0.37 4.24 -1.79
C ALA A 20 -1.46 5.30 -1.65
N GLU A 21 -1.98 5.73 -2.78
CA GLU A 21 -3.19 6.54 -2.86
C GLU A 21 -4.19 5.85 -3.78
N ILE A 22 -5.45 5.83 -3.37
CA ILE A 22 -6.55 5.22 -4.13
C ILE A 22 -7.71 6.21 -4.13
N GLY A 23 -8.20 6.54 -5.32
CA GLY A 23 -9.40 7.35 -5.50
C GLY A 23 -10.48 6.57 -6.22
N PHE A 24 -11.72 6.70 -5.76
CA PHE A 24 -12.91 6.16 -6.41
C PHE A 24 -13.88 7.26 -6.79
N ALA A 25 -14.52 7.13 -7.96
CA ALA A 25 -15.57 8.03 -8.42
C ALA A 25 -16.75 7.24 -9.01
N HIS A 26 -17.96 7.72 -8.77
CA HIS A 26 -19.16 7.19 -9.41
C HIS A 26 -19.27 7.72 -10.85
N ARG A 27 -19.29 6.82 -11.85
CA ARG A 27 -19.36 7.17 -13.28
C ARG A 27 -20.22 6.16 -14.04
N ASN A 28 -21.19 6.67 -14.80
CA ASN A 28 -22.12 5.86 -15.61
C ASN A 28 -22.84 4.77 -14.79
N GLY A 29 -23.35 5.15 -13.61
CA GLY A 29 -24.11 4.26 -12.73
C GLY A 29 -23.28 3.29 -11.89
N VAL A 30 -21.93 3.31 -11.99
CA VAL A 30 -21.05 2.39 -11.26
C VAL A 30 -19.86 3.11 -10.63
N THR A 31 -19.37 2.61 -9.49
CA THR A 31 -18.07 3.05 -8.93
C THR A 31 -16.93 2.62 -9.83
N ARG A 32 -15.94 3.49 -10.04
CA ARG A 32 -14.72 3.22 -10.79
C ARG A 32 -13.50 3.82 -10.11
N LEU A 33 -12.33 3.22 -10.33
CA LEU A 33 -11.04 3.80 -9.96
C LEU A 33 -10.84 5.13 -10.69
N SER A 34 -10.54 6.19 -9.95
CA SER A 34 -10.29 7.54 -10.47
C SER A 34 -8.85 8.00 -10.25
N HIS A 35 -8.16 7.43 -9.26
CA HIS A 35 -6.76 7.73 -8.95
C HIS A 35 -6.06 6.50 -8.39
N LEU A 36 -4.80 6.30 -8.77
CA LEU A 36 -3.95 5.25 -8.24
C LEU A 36 -2.50 5.70 -8.24
N PHE A 37 -1.94 5.84 -7.03
CA PHE A 37 -0.50 6.01 -6.81
C PHE A 37 0.00 4.86 -5.96
N GLN A 38 1.18 4.32 -6.30
CA GLN A 38 1.80 3.20 -5.61
C GLN A 38 3.31 3.43 -5.51
N HIS A 39 3.84 3.25 -4.32
CA HIS A 39 5.26 3.29 -4.01
C HIS A 39 5.63 2.06 -3.19
N ASP A 40 6.75 1.45 -3.55
CA ASP A 40 7.20 0.20 -2.94
C ASP A 40 7.31 0.32 -1.41
N PRO A 41 6.99 -0.75 -0.67
CA PRO A 41 6.61 -2.08 -1.14
C PRO A 41 5.10 -2.25 -1.36
N VAL A 42 4.30 -1.17 -1.39
CA VAL A 42 2.84 -1.27 -1.44
C VAL A 42 2.34 -1.50 -2.86
N ARG A 43 1.46 -2.49 -3.04
CA ARG A 43 0.69 -2.69 -4.27
C ARG A 43 -0.80 -2.80 -3.98
N ILE A 44 -1.61 -2.41 -4.94
CA ILE A 44 -3.07 -2.51 -4.88
C ILE A 44 -3.54 -3.50 -5.94
N LEU A 45 -4.24 -4.54 -5.50
CA LEU A 45 -4.89 -5.51 -6.37
C LEU A 45 -6.37 -5.20 -6.46
N PHE A 46 -6.96 -5.38 -7.64
CA PHE A 46 -8.38 -5.18 -7.88
C PHE A 46 -8.99 -6.51 -8.33
N PRO A 47 -9.60 -7.28 -7.42
CA PRO A 47 -10.34 -8.48 -7.78
C PRO A 47 -11.47 -8.15 -8.77
N ASN A 48 -11.81 -9.11 -9.63
CA ASN A 48 -12.99 -8.96 -10.48
C ASN A 48 -14.24 -9.10 -9.60
N PRO A 49 -15.09 -8.06 -9.50
CA PRO A 49 -16.31 -8.13 -8.71
C PRO A 49 -17.30 -9.10 -9.36
N ALA A 50 -18.13 -9.76 -8.55
CA ALA A 50 -19.32 -10.42 -9.08
C ALA A 50 -20.29 -9.35 -9.62
N PRO A 51 -21.30 -9.72 -10.43
CA PRO A 51 -22.35 -8.79 -10.82
C PRO A 51 -22.97 -8.12 -9.60
N ASP A 52 -23.16 -6.80 -9.68
CA ASP A 52 -23.75 -5.94 -8.63
C ASP A 52 -22.90 -5.74 -7.34
N ASP A 53 -21.71 -6.33 -7.25
CA ASP A 53 -20.79 -6.06 -6.14
C ASP A 53 -20.17 -4.65 -6.22
N SER A 54 -19.83 -4.11 -5.05
CA SER A 54 -19.00 -2.91 -4.96
C SER A 54 -17.59 -3.19 -5.47
N VAL A 55 -16.91 -2.16 -5.96
CA VAL A 55 -15.49 -2.28 -6.34
C VAL A 55 -14.68 -2.68 -5.11
N GLU A 56 -13.83 -3.70 -5.25
CA GLU A 56 -12.89 -4.13 -4.21
C GLU A 56 -11.46 -3.71 -4.57
N ALA A 57 -10.70 -3.31 -3.55
CA ALA A 57 -9.26 -3.09 -3.62
C ALA A 57 -8.57 -3.75 -2.42
N THR A 58 -7.59 -4.61 -2.69
CA THR A 58 -6.77 -5.24 -1.66
C THR A 58 -5.38 -4.62 -1.65
N VAL A 59 -5.00 -4.05 -0.50
CA VAL A 59 -3.66 -3.53 -0.22
C VAL A 59 -2.75 -4.70 0.13
N VAL A 60 -1.66 -4.85 -0.62
CA VAL A 60 -0.64 -5.86 -0.39
C VAL A 60 0.74 -5.22 -0.23
N THR A 61 1.64 -5.89 0.50
CA THR A 61 3.06 -5.54 0.55
C THR A 61 3.84 -6.59 -0.22
N THR A 62 4.74 -6.18 -1.11
CA THR A 62 5.63 -7.10 -1.84
C THR A 62 6.89 -7.43 -1.04
N SER A 63 7.02 -6.93 0.19
CA SER A 63 8.04 -7.35 1.14
C SER A 63 7.63 -8.68 1.80
N GLY A 64 8.60 -9.36 2.44
CA GLY A 64 8.32 -10.54 3.27
C GLY A 64 7.67 -10.23 4.63
N GLY A 65 7.14 -9.02 4.80
CA GLY A 65 6.63 -8.48 6.06
C GLY A 65 7.08 -7.04 6.31
N LEU A 66 6.55 -6.44 7.38
CA LEU A 66 7.00 -5.17 7.93
C LEU A 66 7.65 -5.42 9.29
N VAL A 67 8.74 -4.71 9.58
CA VAL A 67 9.44 -4.80 10.87
C VAL A 67 9.34 -3.48 11.63
N GLY A 68 9.82 -3.48 12.88
CA GLY A 68 9.84 -2.27 13.71
C GLY A 68 10.62 -1.15 13.04
N GLY A 69 9.96 0.00 12.83
CA GLY A 69 10.52 1.17 12.15
C GLY A 69 9.96 1.42 10.75
N ASP A 70 9.36 0.41 10.11
CA ASP A 70 8.74 0.59 8.80
C ASP A 70 7.48 1.46 8.89
N ASN A 71 7.26 2.28 7.86
CA ASN A 71 6.12 3.16 7.75
C ASN A 71 5.43 2.99 6.39
N ILE A 72 4.13 2.69 6.42
CA ILE A 72 3.28 2.63 5.24
C ILE A 72 2.18 3.69 5.36
N SER A 73 2.12 4.60 4.38
CA SER A 73 1.06 5.60 4.27
C SER A 73 0.01 5.16 3.25
N LEU A 74 -1.26 5.12 3.65
CA LEU A 74 -2.39 4.84 2.75
C LEU A 74 -3.33 6.03 2.74
N GLU A 75 -3.67 6.51 1.54
CA GLU A 75 -4.66 7.54 1.32
C GLU A 75 -5.79 6.98 0.46
N ILE A 76 -7.02 7.01 0.97
CA ILE A 76 -8.18 6.41 0.29
C ILE A 76 -9.28 7.46 0.22
N THR A 77 -9.72 7.77 -0.99
CA THR A 77 -10.79 8.75 -1.25
C THR A 77 -11.95 8.09 -1.98
N ALA A 78 -13.16 8.24 -1.44
CA ALA A 78 -14.40 7.91 -2.13
C ALA A 78 -15.14 9.20 -2.48
N GLY A 79 -15.33 9.45 -3.78
CA GLY A 79 -16.14 10.57 -4.27
C GLY A 79 -17.63 10.36 -4.00
N ALA A 80 -18.44 11.39 -4.27
CA ALA A 80 -19.89 11.32 -4.11
C ALA A 80 -20.49 10.10 -4.85
N ASN A 81 -21.35 9.35 -4.15
CA ASN A 81 -22.02 8.12 -4.62
C ASN A 81 -21.07 6.96 -5.00
N ALA A 82 -19.76 7.07 -4.73
CA ALA A 82 -18.83 5.98 -4.91
C ALA A 82 -18.85 5.07 -3.68
N THR A 83 -19.01 3.78 -3.90
CA THR A 83 -18.90 2.73 -2.88
C THR A 83 -17.78 1.77 -3.28
N ALA A 84 -16.85 1.53 -2.36
CA ALA A 84 -15.75 0.60 -2.54
C ALA A 84 -15.44 -0.10 -1.21
N LEU A 85 -15.01 -1.37 -1.30
CA LEU A 85 -14.43 -2.11 -0.19
C LEU A 85 -12.92 -2.07 -0.34
N VAL A 86 -12.22 -1.56 0.68
CA VAL A 86 -10.75 -1.59 0.72
C VAL A 86 -10.31 -2.47 1.89
N SER A 87 -9.58 -3.52 1.57
CA SER A 87 -9.05 -4.50 2.53
C SER A 87 -7.53 -4.49 2.49
N ALA A 88 -6.89 -4.88 3.59
CA ALA A 88 -5.47 -5.22 3.60
C ALA A 88 -5.33 -6.74 3.61
N GLN A 89 -4.24 -7.26 3.03
CA GLN A 89 -3.89 -8.67 3.16
C GLN A 89 -3.83 -9.07 4.65
N ALA A 90 -4.26 -10.29 4.95
CA ALA A 90 -4.08 -10.86 6.29
C ALA A 90 -2.60 -11.11 6.58
N ALA A 91 -2.23 -11.08 7.87
CA ALA A 91 -0.91 -11.42 8.38
C ALA A 91 -0.90 -12.81 9.03
#